data_AF-A0A1H3NJR5-F1
#
_entry.id   AF-A0A1H3NJR5-F1
#
_cell.length_a   1.000
_cell.length_b   1.000
_cell.length_c   1.000
_cell.angle_alpha   90.00
_cell.angle_beta   90.00
_cell.angle_gamma   90.00
#
_symmetry.space_group_name_H-M   'P 1'
#
loop_
_entity.id
_entity.type
_entity.pdbx_description
1 polymer ?
#
loop_
_entity_poly.entity_id
_entity_poly.type
_entity_poly.pdbx_seq_one_letter_code
_entity_poly.pdbx_strand_id
1 'polypeptide(L)' 'MAFVLTIAYVGVLPLTSVIGLPRIGIDWDPTNYGLGTWLLLVTVALWYAAVFVVPLAFFAFILALPTG' A
#
# COMPACT_ATOMS: atom_id res chain seq x y z
N MET A 1 -7.73 -11.91 13.38
CA MET A 1 -6.25 -11.99 13.30
C MET A 1 -5.73 -11.38 11.99
N ALA A 2 -6.11 -11.91 10.82
CA ALA A 2 -5.60 -11.45 9.52
C ALA A 2 -5.84 -9.95 9.26
N PHE A 3 -7.05 -9.43 9.52
CA PHE A 3 -7.38 -8.02 9.31
C PHE A 3 -6.46 -7.04 10.09
N VAL A 4 -6.21 -7.34 11.38
CA VAL A 4 -5.33 -6.53 12.23
C VAL A 4 -3.89 -6.57 11.73
N LEU A 5 -3.42 -7.76 11.30
CA LEU A 5 -2.10 -7.92 10.70
C LEU A 5 -1.98 -7.13 9.38
N THR A 6 -3.04 -7.12 8.57
CA THR A 6 -3.08 -6.31 7.34
C THR A 6 -2.95 -4.82 7.65
N ILE A 7 -3.70 -4.30 8.63
CA ILE A 7 -3.59 -2.89 9.04
C ILE A 7 -2.18 -2.57 9.56
N ALA A 8 -1.65 -3.43 10.42
CA ALA A 8 -0.31 -3.25 10.97
C ALA A 8 0.76 -3.22 9.86
N TYR A 9 0.66 -4.14 8.89
CA TYR A 9 1.63 -4.27 7.81
C TYR A 9 1.50 -3.17 6.74
N VAL A 10 0.27 -2.83 6.32
CA VAL A 10 0.03 -1.90 5.20
C VAL A 10 0.03 -0.44 5.65
N GLY A 11 -0.42 -0.16 6.88
CA GLY A 11 -0.53 1.21 7.39
C GLY A 11 0.54 1.54 8.43
N VAL A 12 0.53 0.82 9.55
CA VAL A 12 1.35 1.18 10.72
C VAL A 12 2.84 1.08 10.43
N LEU A 13 3.29 -0.02 9.83
CA LEU A 13 4.70 -0.27 9.56
C LEU A 13 5.32 0.77 8.61
N PRO A 14 4.72 1.12 7.45
CA PRO A 14 5.24 2.19 6.60
C PRO A 14 5.29 3.55 7.29
N LEU A 15 4.19 3.95 7.96
CA LEU A 15 4.11 5.25 8.63
C LEU A 15 5.17 5.40 9.73
N THR A 16 5.36 4.35 10.52
CA THR A 16 6.39 4.34 11.57
C THR A 16 7.79 4.26 11.01
N SER A 17 8.01 3.58 9.88
CA SER A 17 9.31 3.52 9.19
C SER A 17 9.75 4.89 8.67
N VAL A 18 8.85 5.64 8.03
CA VAL A 18 9.15 6.98 7.48
C VAL A 18 9.63 7.94 8.58
N ILE A 19 9.09 7.82 9.79
CA ILE A 19 9.44 8.68 10.94
C ILE A 19 10.61 8.09 11.76
N GLY A 20 10.64 6.77 11.93
CA GLY A 20 11.52 6.07 12.86
C GLY A 20 12.90 5.78 12.30
N LEU A 21 13.01 5.37 11.04
CA LEU A 21 14.29 5.02 10.42
C LEU A 21 15.29 6.20 10.42
N PRO A 22 14.89 7.45 10.09
CA PRO A 22 15.81 8.59 10.15
C PRO A 22 16.35 8.86 11.57
N ARG A 23 15.59 8.55 12.61
CA ARG A 23 16.00 8.77 14.02
C ARG A 23 17.10 7.80 14.48
N ILE A 24 17.26 6.69 13.78
CA ILE A 24 18.33 5.70 14.02
C ILE A 24 19.41 5.74 12.93
N GLY A 25 19.44 6.82 12.13
CA GLY A 25 20.45 7.03 11.09
C GLY A 25 20.28 6.19 9.82
N ILE A 26 19.12 5.55 9.64
CA ILE A 26 18.80 4.80 8.43
C ILE A 26 18.04 5.72 7.47
N ASP A 27 18.68 6.02 6.33
CA ASP A 27 18.03 6.73 5.24
C ASP A 27 17.21 5.75 4.39
N TRP A 28 15.90 5.97 4.37
CA TRP A 28 14.95 5.16 3.61
C TRP A 28 14.68 5.72 2.21
N ASP A 29 15.06 6.98 1.94
CA ASP A 29 15.01 7.59 0.61
C ASP A 29 16.39 8.18 0.22
N PRO A 30 17.41 7.33 -0.05
CA PRO A 30 18.76 7.79 -0.42
C PRO A 30 18.79 8.62 -1.70
N THR A 31 17.76 8.46 -2.54
CA THR A 31 17.58 9.20 -3.79
C THR A 31 17.03 10.61 -3.57
N ASN A 32 16.55 10.91 -2.36
CA ASN A 32 15.93 12.17 -1.97
C ASN A 32 14.86 12.61 -2.98
N TYR A 33 13.92 11.71 -3.26
CA TYR A 33 12.87 11.97 -4.22
C TYR A 33 11.95 13.11 -3.75
N GLY A 34 11.75 14.09 -4.64
CA GLY A 34 10.83 15.18 -4.39
C GLY A 34 9.37 14.75 -4.36
N LEU A 35 8.51 15.61 -3.84
CA LEU A 35 7.07 15.41 -3.73
C LEU A 35 6.41 14.98 -5.06
N GLY A 36 6.89 15.49 -6.20
CA GLY A 36 6.39 15.11 -7.52
C GLY A 36 6.54 13.63 -7.84
N THR A 37 7.68 13.01 -7.50
CA THR A 37 7.91 11.58 -7.71
C THR A 37 6.98 10.75 -6.83
N TRP A 38 6.84 11.12 -5.55
CA TRP A 38 5.94 10.44 -4.62
C TRP A 38 4.48 10.54 -5.06
N LEU A 39 4.04 11.72 -5.51
CA LEU A 39 2.70 11.89 -6.08
C LEU A 39 2.50 11.04 -7.33
N LEU A 40 3.50 10.95 -8.21
CA LEU A 40 3.44 10.09 -9.38
C LEU A 40 3.28 8.62 -8.99
N LEU A 41 4.09 8.14 -8.05
CA LEU A 41 4.03 6.75 -7.57
C LEU A 41 2.67 6.43 -6.94
N VAL A 42 2.16 7.31 -6.07
CA VAL A 42 0.83 7.15 -5.46
C VAL A 42 -0.26 7.17 -6.52
N THR A 43 -0.20 8.09 -7.48
CA THR A 43 -1.19 8.21 -8.55
C THR A 43 -1.19 6.96 -9.43
N VAL A 44 -0.03 6.45 -9.82
CA VAL A 44 0.08 5.24 -10.65
C VAL A 44 -0.37 4.00 -9.87
N ALA A 45 -0.04 3.90 -8.58
CA ALA A 45 -0.53 2.81 -7.73
C ALA A 45 -2.06 2.84 -7.60
N LEU A 46 -2.65 4.02 -7.39
CA LEU A 46 -4.10 4.21 -7.33
C LEU A 46 -4.76 3.88 -8.68
N TRP A 47 -4.16 4.30 -9.79
CA TRP A 47 -4.63 3.97 -11.14
C TRP A 47 -4.62 2.46 -11.38
N TYR A 48 -3.50 1.79 -11.09
CA TYR A 48 -3.39 0.34 -11.20
C TYR A 48 -4.40 -0.39 -10.31
N ALA A 49 -4.56 0.07 -9.06
CA ALA A 49 -5.53 -0.51 -8.15
C ALA A 49 -6.96 -0.37 -8.68
N ALA A 50 -7.33 0.82 -9.17
CA ALA A 50 -8.66 1.10 -9.69
C ALA A 50 -8.98 0.29 -10.96
N VAL A 51 -8.03 0.17 -11.89
CA VAL A 51 -8.24 -0.47 -13.19
C VAL A 51 -8.08 -1.99 -13.12
N PHE A 52 -7.26 -2.51 -12.22
CA PHE A 52 -6.92 -3.94 -12.19
C PHE A 52 -7.27 -4.62 -10.88
N VAL A 53 -6.69 -4.16 -9.75
CA VAL A 53 -6.80 -4.88 -8.47
C VAL A 53 -8.23 -4.92 -7.97
N VAL A 54 -8.95 -3.79 -7.98
CA VAL A 54 -10.32 -3.69 -7.49
C VAL A 54 -11.28 -4.53 -8.35
N PRO A 55 -11.28 -4.44 -9.70
CA PRO A 55 -12.10 -5.32 -10.52
C PRO A 55 -11.81 -6.80 -10.30
N LEU A 56 -10.54 -7.19 -10.23
CA LEU A 56 -10.15 -8.59 -10.01
C LEU A 56 -10.59 -9.09 -8.63
N ALA A 57 -10.37 -8.30 -7.58
CA ALA A 57 -10.78 -8.65 -6.22
C ALA A 57 -12.30 -8.75 -6.11
N PHE A 58 -13.03 -7.82 -6.74
CA PHE A 58 -14.49 -7.86 -6.79
C PHE A 58 -15.01 -9.09 -7.53
N PHE A 59 -14.44 -9.41 -8.68
CA PHE A 59 -14.76 -10.62 -9.43
C PHE A 59 -14.51 -11.90 -8.60
N ALA A 60 -13.32 -12.00 -7.97
CA ALA A 60 -12.99 -13.11 -7.10
C ALA A 60 -13.92 -13.22 -5.90
N PHE A 61 -14.32 -12.09 -5.31
CA PHE A 61 -15.28 -12.04 -4.22
C PHE A 61 -16.64 -12.60 -4.65
N ILE A 62 -17.15 -12.22 -5.83
CA ILE A 62 -18.41 -12.77 -6.36
C ILE A 62 -18.32 -14.28 -6.53
N LEU A 63 -17.22 -14.80 -7.11
CA LEU A 63 -17.04 -16.25 -7.30
C LEU A 63 -16.90 -17.02 -5.99
N ALA A 64 -16.43 -16.36 -4.93
CA ALA A 64 -16.28 -16.97 -3.60
C ALA A 64 -17.60 -16.99 -2.80
N LEU A 65 -18.65 -16.30 -3.27
CA LEU A 65 -19.96 -16.40 -2.63
C LEU A 65 -20.51 -17.82 -2.81
N PRO A 66 -21.19 -18.38 -1.80
CA PRO A 66 -21.85 -19.66 -1.96
C PRO A 66 -22.96 -19.49 -3.01
N THR A 67 -22.72 -19.99 -4.22
CA THR A 67 -23.80 -20.26 -5.17
C THR A 67 -24.46 -21.55 -4.72
N GLY A 68 -25.76 -21.48 -4.39
CA GLY A 68 -26.54 -22.67 -4.01
C GLY A 68 -26.55 -23.75 -5.07
#